data_AF-A0A974CJY5-F1
#
_entry.id   AF-A0A974CJY5-F1
#
_cell.length_a   1.000
_cell.length_b   1.000
_cell.length_c   1.000
_cell.angle_alpha   90.00
_cell.angle_beta   90.00
_cell.angle_gamma   90.00
#
_symmetry.space_group_name_H-M   'P 1'
#
loop_
_entity.id
_entity.type
_entity.pdbx_description
1 polymer ?
#
loop_
_entity_poly.entity_id
_entity_poly.type
_entity_poly.pdbx_seq_one_letter_code
_entity_poly.pdbx_strand_id
1 'polypeptide(L)'
;MEKPTKPLKKRRRDVEEKEDGVPDLIQQLEIEKNELAKKIRHIEKMCNMVDPITVLQEPKSNGSIHCGTEGEDNEDEERKSPVVANDLDCKSSVYGQQATGMELDVGVASNLVVISEDGKTVSYTRTDQRRPLTPERFQDYAQALCTRKFTSGRHYWEIEGSELGYWWVGVSYATVEKGGDLSSLGNNSKSWCLYRWNYKYSVRHNGKVTDLILRPYCGNIRIMLDYDAGHLTFYELSDPMRHLHTFTAIFTEPLHAAFRAEHLKFWWCWSTVNSWHVELRAETLIFMV
;
A
#
# COMPACT_ATOMS: atom_id res chain seq x y z
N MET A 1 60.78 -20.23 10.97
CA MET A 1 59.87 -19.20 11.51
C MET A 1 59.76 -18.08 10.47
N GLU A 2 58.74 -18.13 9.63
CA GLU A 2 58.47 -17.11 8.61
C GLU A 2 57.96 -15.81 9.26
N LYS A 3 58.52 -14.67 8.85
CA LYS A 3 58.05 -13.33 9.26
C LYS A 3 56.76 -13.00 8.50
N PRO A 4 55.72 -12.45 9.15
CA PRO A 4 54.49 -12.11 8.44
C PRO A 4 54.72 -10.98 7.44
N THR A 5 54.15 -11.18 6.27
CA THR A 5 54.33 -10.43 5.02
C THR A 5 53.75 -9.01 5.11
N LYS A 6 54.49 -8.05 4.53
CA LYS A 6 54.16 -6.61 4.45
C LYS A 6 52.72 -6.24 4.01
N PRO A 7 51.98 -7.02 3.19
CA PRO A 7 50.62 -6.66 2.75
C PRO A 7 49.56 -6.65 3.85
N LEU A 8 49.69 -7.53 4.85
CA LEU A 8 48.71 -7.67 5.94
C LEU A 8 48.70 -6.45 6.88
N LYS A 9 49.88 -5.85 7.11
CA LYS A 9 50.02 -4.63 7.92
C LYS A 9 49.46 -3.37 7.25
N LYS A 10 49.35 -3.35 5.92
CA LYS A 10 48.73 -2.24 5.19
C LYS A 10 47.21 -2.32 5.30
N ARG A 11 46.64 -3.49 5.00
CA ARG A 11 45.19 -3.72 5.14
C ARG A 11 44.68 -3.48 6.56
N ARG A 12 45.45 -3.82 7.59
CA ARG A 12 45.07 -3.58 8.98
C ARG A 12 44.96 -2.08 9.30
N ARG A 13 45.89 -1.26 8.80
CA ARG A 13 45.84 0.20 8.93
C ARG A 13 44.70 0.81 8.14
N ASP A 14 44.44 0.32 6.93
CA ASP A 14 43.32 0.79 6.10
C ASP A 14 41.94 0.44 6.72
N VAL A 15 41.87 -0.60 7.56
CA VAL A 15 40.66 -0.97 8.33
C VAL A 15 40.54 -0.11 9.59
N GLU A 16 41.63 0.10 10.33
CA GLU A 16 41.66 1.01 11.49
C GLU A 16 41.28 2.45 11.10
N GLU A 17 41.80 2.98 9.98
CA GLU A 17 41.43 4.31 9.47
C GLU A 17 39.95 4.41 9.05
N LYS A 18 39.35 3.30 8.57
CA LYS A 18 37.93 3.27 8.22
C LYS A 18 37.02 3.11 9.43
N GLU A 19 37.47 2.39 10.45
CA GLU A 19 36.75 2.22 11.72
C GLU A 19 36.73 3.52 12.53
N ASP A 20 37.80 4.32 12.48
CA ASP A 20 37.90 5.61 13.18
C ASP A 20 36.87 6.65 12.67
N GLY A 21 36.45 6.55 11.41
CA GLY A 21 35.42 7.43 10.82
C GLY A 21 33.97 6.98 11.02
N VAL A 22 33.73 5.79 11.60
CA VAL A 22 32.37 5.26 11.84
C VAL A 22 31.61 6.08 12.88
N PRO A 23 32.20 6.48 14.02
CA PRO A 23 31.51 7.31 15.02
C PRO A 23 31.06 8.67 14.46
N ASP A 24 31.89 9.32 13.65
CA ASP A 24 31.55 10.60 13.02
C ASP A 24 30.38 10.47 12.04
N LEU A 25 30.34 9.39 11.25
CA LEU A 25 29.21 9.10 10.38
C LEU A 25 27.91 8.85 11.16
N ILE A 26 28.01 8.13 12.28
CA ILE A 26 26.87 7.87 13.17
C ILE A 26 26.36 9.19 13.75
N GLN A 27 27.26 10.05 14.24
CA GLN A 27 26.90 11.36 14.77
C GLN A 27 26.24 12.25 13.71
N GLN A 28 26.75 12.23 12.48
CA GLN A 28 26.16 12.97 11.36
C GLN A 28 24.73 12.50 11.05
N LEU A 29 24.50 11.19 11.02
CA LEU A 29 23.16 10.61 10.81
C LEU A 29 22.21 10.92 11.97
N GLU A 30 22.70 10.96 13.20
CA GLU A 30 21.92 11.34 14.38
C GLU A 30 21.43 12.80 14.27
N ILE A 31 22.29 13.70 13.79
CA ILE A 31 21.96 15.11 13.55
C ILE A 31 20.91 15.24 12.44
N GLU A 32 21.10 14.57 11.30
CA GLU A 32 20.15 14.60 10.18
C GLU A 32 18.78 14.01 10.56
N LYS A 33 18.76 12.90 11.33
CA LYS A 33 17.53 12.32 11.88
C LYS A 33 16.78 13.33 12.76
N ASN A 34 17.50 14.04 13.62
CA ASN A 34 16.90 15.04 14.51
C ASN A 34 16.35 16.24 13.74
N GLU A 35 17.01 16.68 12.66
CA GLU A 35 16.51 17.72 11.77
C GLU A 35 15.27 17.27 10.99
N LEU A 36 15.25 16.03 10.51
CA LEU A 36 14.08 15.48 9.82
C LEU A 36 12.88 15.36 10.76
N ALA A 37 13.09 14.93 12.01
CA ALA A 37 12.05 14.86 13.02
C ALA A 37 11.47 16.26 13.36
N LYS A 38 12.29 17.32 13.36
CA LYS A 38 11.81 18.70 13.50
C LYS A 38 10.94 19.12 12.32
N LYS A 39 11.32 18.76 11.09
CA LYS A 39 10.52 19.06 9.89
C LYS A 39 9.18 18.35 9.88
N ILE A 40 9.13 17.08 10.29
CA ILE A 40 7.86 16.32 10.43
C ILE A 40 6.92 17.01 11.41
N ARG A 41 7.40 17.35 12.62
CA ARG A 41 6.58 18.07 13.62
C ARG A 41 6.08 19.43 13.13
N HIS A 42 6.86 20.12 12.31
CA HIS A 42 6.45 21.39 11.73
C HIS A 42 5.32 21.19 10.70
N ILE A 43 5.45 20.18 9.84
CA ILE A 43 4.42 19.82 8.85
C ILE A 43 3.13 19.42 9.56
N GLU A 44 3.20 18.55 10.58
CA GLU A 44 2.04 18.17 11.39
C GLU A 44 1.33 19.39 12.00
N LYS A 45 2.11 20.35 12.53
CA LYS A 45 1.57 21.60 13.08
C LYS A 45 0.90 22.48 12.02
N MET A 46 1.43 22.50 10.80
CA MET A 46 0.81 23.23 9.68
C MET A 46 -0.47 22.54 9.21
N CYS A 47 -0.47 21.21 9.05
CA CYS A 47 -1.65 20.44 8.67
C CYS A 47 -2.79 20.55 9.70
N ASN A 48 -2.45 20.63 10.99
CA ASN A 48 -3.43 20.79 12.08
C ASN A 48 -3.93 22.23 12.28
N MET A 49 -3.43 23.20 11.50
CA MET A 49 -3.91 24.59 11.49
C MET A 49 -4.73 24.95 10.24
N VAL A 50 -5.04 23.99 9.37
CA VAL A 50 -5.89 24.22 8.20
C VAL A 50 -7.30 23.74 8.51
N ASP A 51 -8.13 24.67 8.98
CA ASP A 51 -9.59 24.52 8.91
C ASP A 51 -10.02 25.03 7.51
N PRO A 52 -10.35 24.16 6.54
CA PRO A 52 -10.57 24.59 5.17
C PRO A 52 -12.01 25.08 5.02
N ILE A 53 -12.32 26.32 5.43
CA ILE A 53 -13.52 27.06 4.97
C ILE A 53 -13.51 28.59 5.25
N THR A 54 -12.59 29.17 6.02
CA THR A 54 -12.70 30.61 6.37
C THR A 54 -12.10 31.60 5.36
N VAL A 55 -11.45 31.15 4.27
CA VAL A 55 -10.82 32.07 3.28
C VAL A 55 -11.75 32.45 2.12
N LEU A 56 -12.96 31.89 2.01
CA LEU A 56 -13.90 32.21 0.91
C LEU A 56 -15.32 32.63 1.36
N GLN A 57 -15.47 33.26 2.52
CA GLN A 57 -16.69 34.01 2.83
C GLN A 57 -16.46 35.50 2.60
N GLU A 58 -16.68 35.94 1.37
CA GLU A 58 -17.06 37.33 1.12
C GLU A 58 -18.43 37.59 1.79
N PRO A 59 -18.60 38.69 2.53
CA PRO A 59 -19.87 39.00 3.18
C PRO A 59 -20.86 39.55 2.14
N LYS A 60 -21.89 38.78 1.81
CA LYS A 60 -23.15 39.35 1.26
C LYS A 60 -24.03 39.73 2.44
N SER A 61 -23.97 40.99 2.83
CA SER A 61 -24.87 41.58 3.79
C SER A 61 -26.18 42.04 3.12
N ASN A 62 -27.24 41.79 3.87
CA ASN A 62 -28.49 42.54 4.00
C ASN A 62 -29.60 42.36 2.96
N GLY A 63 -30.69 41.76 3.45
CA GLY A 63 -31.99 41.72 2.82
C GLY A 63 -32.85 42.96 3.07
N SER A 64 -34.02 42.93 2.44
CA SER A 64 -35.22 43.75 2.69
C SER A 64 -36.38 43.03 1.98
N ILE A 65 -37.27 42.33 2.69
CA ILE A 65 -38.59 42.75 3.23
C ILE A 65 -39.70 42.95 2.16
N HIS A 66 -40.67 42.00 2.19
CA HIS A 66 -42.13 42.08 1.93
C HIS A 66 -42.66 42.49 0.53
N CYS A 67 -43.86 42.14 0.04
CA CYS A 67 -45.06 41.39 0.50
C CYS A 67 -46.00 41.13 -0.72
N GLY A 68 -46.97 40.21 -0.62
CA GLY A 68 -48.26 40.33 -1.34
C GLY A 68 -48.73 39.20 -2.28
N THR A 69 -49.49 38.27 -1.70
CA THR A 69 -50.72 37.50 -2.05
C THR A 69 -51.29 37.36 -3.49
N GLU A 70 -52.00 36.23 -3.66
CA GLU A 70 -53.07 35.80 -4.62
C GLU A 70 -52.60 35.07 -5.90
N GLY A 71 -53.14 33.93 -6.35
CA GLY A 71 -54.31 33.11 -5.97
C GLY A 71 -54.14 31.64 -6.49
N GLU A 72 -54.80 30.68 -5.83
CA GLU A 72 -55.89 29.82 -6.35
C GLU A 72 -55.45 28.41 -6.86
N ASP A 73 -55.79 27.42 -6.02
CA ASP A 73 -56.37 26.09 -6.22
C ASP A 73 -55.94 25.17 -7.39
N ASN A 74 -55.47 23.97 -7.05
CA ASN A 74 -56.17 22.70 -7.34
C ASN A 74 -55.52 21.49 -6.65
N GLU A 75 -56.37 20.55 -6.27
CA GLU A 75 -56.10 19.34 -5.48
C GLU A 75 -55.48 18.18 -6.29
N ASP A 76 -54.96 17.21 -5.52
CA ASP A 76 -54.80 15.77 -5.79
C ASP A 76 -53.46 15.14 -6.24
N GLU A 77 -53.14 14.12 -5.42
CA GLU A 77 -52.43 12.86 -5.66
C GLU A 77 -50.90 12.70 -5.55
N GLU A 78 -50.59 11.60 -4.84
CA GLU A 78 -49.40 10.74 -4.94
C GLU A 78 -48.14 11.08 -4.10
N ARG A 79 -48.23 10.67 -2.84
CA ARG A 79 -47.27 9.80 -2.12
C ARG A 79 -45.94 9.53 -2.86
N LYS A 80 -44.91 10.35 -2.60
CA LYS A 80 -43.50 9.93 -2.76
C LYS A 80 -42.74 10.16 -1.47
N SER A 81 -42.54 9.05 -0.75
CA SER A 81 -41.48 8.93 0.25
C SER A 81 -40.14 9.27 -0.42
N PRO A 82 -39.23 10.02 0.22
CA PRO A 82 -37.91 10.24 -0.34
C PRO A 82 -37.15 8.92 -0.24
N VAL A 83 -36.92 8.27 -1.40
CA VAL A 83 -35.95 7.19 -1.51
C VAL A 83 -34.59 7.81 -1.21
N VAL A 84 -34.08 7.52 -0.02
CA VAL A 84 -32.71 7.81 0.35
C VAL A 84 -31.85 6.92 -0.55
N ALA A 85 -31.41 7.45 -1.70
CA ALA A 85 -30.40 6.81 -2.51
C ALA A 85 -29.14 6.74 -1.64
N ASN A 86 -28.83 5.53 -1.15
CA ASN A 86 -27.65 5.31 -0.35
C ASN A 86 -26.42 5.71 -1.18
N ASP A 87 -25.61 6.61 -0.64
CA ASP A 87 -24.37 7.15 -1.22
C ASP A 87 -23.34 6.05 -1.61
N LEU A 88 -23.56 4.82 -1.15
CA LEU A 88 -22.85 3.60 -1.52
C LEU A 88 -23.19 3.09 -2.93
N ASP A 89 -24.43 3.28 -3.38
CA ASP A 89 -24.91 2.78 -4.68
C ASP A 89 -24.30 3.58 -5.84
N CYS A 90 -24.19 4.91 -5.67
CA CYS A 90 -23.51 5.80 -6.61
C CYS A 90 -21.99 5.59 -6.68
N LYS A 91 -21.32 5.22 -5.56
CA LYS A 91 -19.88 4.93 -5.55
C LYS A 91 -19.53 3.61 -6.24
N SER A 92 -20.43 2.61 -6.17
CA SER A 92 -20.24 1.32 -6.84
C SER A 92 -20.24 1.44 -8.38
N SER A 93 -21.01 2.39 -8.92
CA SER A 93 -21.11 2.65 -10.35
C SER A 93 -19.79 3.18 -10.97
N VAL A 94 -19.04 3.97 -10.22
CA VAL A 94 -17.81 4.62 -10.71
C VAL A 94 -16.58 3.72 -10.56
N TYR A 95 -16.43 3.04 -9.42
CA TYR A 95 -15.22 2.27 -9.08
C TYR A 95 -15.37 0.75 -9.19
N GLY A 96 -16.57 0.24 -9.48
CA GLY A 96 -16.88 -1.18 -9.42
C GLY A 96 -17.17 -1.65 -8.00
N GLN A 97 -17.34 -2.96 -7.85
CA GLN A 97 -17.63 -3.59 -6.55
C GLN A 97 -16.34 -3.84 -5.76
N GLN A 98 -16.34 -3.57 -4.46
CA GLN A 98 -15.24 -4.01 -3.60
C GLN A 98 -15.15 -5.54 -3.61
N ALA A 99 -13.97 -6.07 -3.92
CA ALA A 99 -13.74 -7.50 -3.91
C ALA A 99 -13.79 -8.04 -2.47
N THR A 100 -14.67 -9.01 -2.24
CA THR A 100 -14.83 -9.73 -0.97
C THR A 100 -14.13 -11.09 -1.03
N GLY A 101 -13.86 -11.74 0.12
CA GLY A 101 -13.22 -13.07 0.11
C GLY A 101 -11.81 -13.08 -0.52
N MET A 102 -11.04 -12.02 -0.28
CA MET A 102 -9.66 -11.89 -0.73
C MET A 102 -8.74 -12.67 0.22
N GLU A 103 -8.72 -13.99 0.09
CA GLU A 103 -7.90 -14.89 0.90
C GLU A 103 -6.75 -15.46 0.07
N LEU A 104 -5.56 -15.54 0.67
CA LEU A 104 -4.35 -16.08 0.04
C LEU A 104 -4.41 -17.61 -0.03
N ASP A 105 -4.13 -18.15 -1.20
CA ASP A 105 -4.11 -19.59 -1.46
C ASP A 105 -2.76 -20.20 -1.01
N VAL A 106 -2.81 -20.89 0.14
CA VAL A 106 -1.66 -21.59 0.73
C VAL A 106 -1.18 -22.75 -0.16
N GLY A 107 -2.03 -23.32 -1.00
CA GLY A 107 -1.70 -24.41 -1.92
C GLY A 107 -0.71 -23.99 -3.00
N VAL A 108 -0.87 -22.77 -3.53
CA VAL A 108 0.00 -22.22 -4.60
C VAL A 108 1.13 -21.34 -4.06
N ALA A 109 1.03 -20.86 -2.83
CA ALA A 109 2.00 -19.96 -2.21
C ALA A 109 3.39 -20.58 -2.03
N SER A 110 4.45 -19.83 -2.31
CA SER A 110 5.83 -20.32 -2.13
C SER A 110 6.16 -20.71 -0.68
N ASN A 111 7.14 -21.60 -0.48
CA ASN A 111 7.73 -21.83 0.85
C ASN A 111 8.54 -20.63 1.36
N LEU A 112 8.81 -19.64 0.51
CA LEU A 112 9.45 -18.38 0.90
C LEU A 112 8.46 -17.33 1.42
N VAL A 113 7.16 -17.66 1.55
CA VAL A 113 6.15 -16.76 2.12
C VAL A 113 5.45 -17.32 3.35
N VAL A 114 5.32 -16.47 4.36
CA VAL A 114 4.40 -16.67 5.49
C VAL A 114 3.08 -15.98 5.16
N ILE A 115 1.99 -16.71 5.36
CA ILE A 115 0.63 -16.20 5.24
C ILE A 115 0.08 -16.10 6.67
N SER A 116 -0.52 -14.97 7.03
CA SER A 116 -1.18 -14.79 8.33
C SER A 116 -2.36 -15.74 8.51
N GLU A 117 -2.77 -15.97 9.75
CA GLU A 117 -3.90 -16.86 10.07
C GLU A 117 -5.21 -16.40 9.41
N ASP A 118 -5.41 -15.10 9.27
CA ASP A 118 -6.58 -14.52 8.58
C ASP A 118 -6.49 -14.59 7.05
N GLY A 119 -5.40 -15.12 6.50
CA GLY A 119 -5.20 -15.29 5.06
C GLY A 119 -5.00 -14.00 4.27
N LYS A 120 -4.79 -12.85 4.92
CA LYS A 120 -4.75 -11.53 4.26
C LYS A 120 -3.37 -10.89 4.16
N THR A 121 -2.41 -11.35 4.93
CA THR A 121 -1.04 -10.81 4.96
C THR A 121 -0.09 -11.80 4.33
N VAL A 122 0.78 -11.30 3.45
CA VAL A 122 1.91 -12.05 2.90
C VAL A 122 3.22 -11.40 3.35
N SER A 123 4.16 -12.21 3.82
CA SER A 123 5.49 -11.74 4.22
C SER A 123 6.58 -12.69 3.77
N TYR A 124 7.75 -12.13 3.46
CA TYR A 124 8.91 -12.91 3.05
C TYR A 124 9.54 -13.63 4.24
N THR A 125 9.93 -14.88 4.03
CA THR A 125 10.70 -15.66 5.01
C THR A 125 11.82 -16.45 4.35
N ARG A 126 12.88 -16.69 5.12
CA ARG A 126 13.92 -17.68 4.77
C ARG A 126 13.72 -19.00 5.51
N THR A 127 12.80 -19.03 6.47
CA THR A 127 12.48 -20.22 7.25
C THR A 127 11.57 -21.11 6.43
N ASP A 128 12.00 -22.36 6.24
CA ASP A 128 11.19 -23.37 5.56
C ASP A 128 9.83 -23.53 6.26
N GLN A 129 8.77 -23.29 5.51
CA GLN A 129 7.38 -23.42 5.96
C GLN A 129 6.92 -24.89 6.00
N ARG A 130 7.76 -25.84 5.56
CA ARG A 130 7.49 -27.28 5.53
C ARG A 130 6.23 -27.65 4.75
N ARG A 131 5.81 -26.83 3.78
CA ARG A 131 4.68 -27.18 2.92
C ARG A 131 5.13 -28.20 1.87
N PRO A 132 4.28 -29.17 1.49
CA PRO A 132 4.60 -30.13 0.44
C PRO A 132 4.92 -29.46 -0.89
N LEU A 133 5.91 -29.99 -1.60
CA LEU A 133 6.19 -29.57 -2.97
C LEU A 133 5.11 -30.12 -3.89
N THR A 134 4.42 -29.22 -4.60
CA THR A 134 3.40 -29.56 -5.61
C THR A 134 3.66 -28.79 -6.90
N PRO A 135 3.24 -29.30 -8.07
CA PRO A 135 3.41 -28.59 -9.35
C PRO A 135 2.76 -27.20 -9.38
N GLU A 136 1.72 -26.99 -8.58
CA GLU A 136 0.94 -25.73 -8.52
C GLU A 136 1.60 -24.67 -7.62
N ARG A 137 2.61 -25.05 -6.82
CA ARG A 137 3.27 -24.17 -5.86
C ARG A 137 4.42 -23.39 -6.50
N PHE A 138 4.48 -22.08 -6.27
CA PHE A 138 5.64 -21.28 -6.66
C PHE A 138 6.93 -21.74 -5.95
N GLN A 139 7.99 -21.96 -6.72
CA GLN A 139 9.22 -22.58 -6.23
C GLN A 139 10.31 -21.55 -5.95
N ASP A 140 10.54 -20.62 -6.88
CA ASP A 140 11.75 -19.78 -6.87
C ASP A 140 11.55 -18.39 -6.28
N TYR A 141 10.33 -17.86 -6.32
CA TYR A 141 10.01 -16.51 -5.85
C TYR A 141 8.99 -16.55 -4.72
N ALA A 142 9.13 -15.63 -3.77
CA ALA A 142 8.24 -15.47 -2.63
C ALA A 142 6.89 -14.86 -3.04
N GLN A 143 6.07 -15.68 -3.70
CA GLN A 143 4.81 -15.28 -4.33
C GLN A 143 3.62 -16.05 -3.77
N ALA A 144 2.45 -15.41 -3.83
CA ALA A 144 1.16 -16.00 -3.53
C ALA A 144 0.08 -15.41 -4.43
N LEU A 145 -1.00 -16.17 -4.64
CA LEU A 145 -2.22 -15.71 -5.30
C LEU A 145 -3.39 -15.75 -4.31
N CYS A 146 -4.41 -14.95 -4.55
CA CYS A 146 -5.70 -15.15 -3.89
C CYS A 146 -6.44 -16.36 -4.47
N THR A 147 -7.28 -17.00 -3.64
CA THR A 147 -8.21 -18.05 -4.06
C THR A 147 -9.31 -17.52 -5.00
N ARG A 148 -9.73 -16.28 -4.77
CA ARG A 148 -10.77 -15.60 -5.57
C ARG A 148 -10.35 -15.44 -7.03
N LYS A 149 -11.28 -15.79 -7.92
CA LYS A 149 -11.19 -15.66 -9.37
C LYS A 149 -12.05 -14.49 -9.86
N PHE A 150 -11.49 -13.70 -10.75
CA PHE A 150 -12.21 -12.65 -11.48
C PHE A 150 -12.34 -13.06 -12.94
N THR A 151 -13.58 -13.17 -13.42
CA THR A 151 -13.91 -13.64 -14.78
C THR A 151 -14.72 -12.63 -15.59
N SER A 152 -15.19 -11.56 -14.94
CA SER A 152 -16.03 -10.52 -15.54
C SER A 152 -16.21 -9.36 -14.57
N GLY A 153 -16.69 -8.23 -15.08
CA GLY A 153 -17.11 -7.08 -14.28
C GLY A 153 -15.97 -6.22 -13.74
N ARG A 154 -16.38 -5.22 -12.95
CA ARG A 154 -15.50 -4.24 -12.31
C ARG A 154 -15.33 -4.53 -10.82
N HIS A 155 -14.10 -4.75 -10.39
CA HIS A 155 -13.73 -5.07 -9.01
C HIS A 155 -12.60 -4.16 -8.53
N TYR A 156 -12.58 -3.84 -7.24
CA TYR A 156 -11.41 -3.21 -6.64
C TYR A 156 -11.05 -3.82 -5.30
N TRP A 157 -9.78 -3.73 -4.95
CA TRP A 157 -9.28 -4.07 -3.61
C TRP A 157 -8.12 -3.16 -3.25
N GLU A 158 -7.84 -3.10 -1.96
CA GLU A 158 -6.82 -2.22 -1.39
C GLU A 158 -5.81 -3.05 -0.62
N ILE A 159 -4.60 -2.54 -0.59
CA ILE A 159 -3.48 -3.20 0.07
C ILE A 159 -2.58 -2.16 0.72
N GLU A 160 -2.05 -2.54 1.87
CA GLU A 160 -1.03 -1.80 2.58
C GLU A 160 0.33 -2.40 2.24
N GLY A 161 1.15 -1.63 1.52
CA GLY A 161 2.51 -2.02 1.17
C GLY A 161 3.51 -1.50 2.19
N SER A 162 4.48 -2.33 2.58
CA SER A 162 5.55 -1.89 3.49
C SER A 162 6.35 -0.71 2.90
N GLU A 163 6.60 0.30 3.73
CA GLU A 163 7.46 1.44 3.39
C GLU A 163 8.95 1.08 3.27
N LEU A 164 9.39 -0.01 3.87
CA LEU A 164 10.81 -0.38 3.92
C LEU A 164 11.14 -1.64 3.10
N GLY A 165 10.11 -2.37 2.66
CA GLY A 165 10.26 -3.60 1.88
C GLY A 165 10.19 -3.39 0.37
N TYR A 166 10.58 -4.45 -0.34
CA TYR A 166 10.31 -4.60 -1.77
C TYR A 166 9.11 -5.51 -1.96
N TRP A 167 8.18 -5.10 -2.80
CA TRP A 167 6.95 -5.84 -3.02
C TRP A 167 6.40 -5.61 -4.42
N TRP A 168 5.63 -6.59 -4.89
CA TRP A 168 4.91 -6.58 -6.15
C TRP A 168 3.46 -6.95 -5.89
N VAL A 169 2.57 -6.23 -6.56
CA VAL A 169 1.14 -6.33 -6.37
C VAL A 169 0.48 -6.22 -7.74
N GLY A 170 -0.52 -7.04 -8.00
CA GLY A 170 -1.18 -7.02 -9.30
C GLY A 170 -2.09 -8.22 -9.48
N VAL A 171 -2.13 -8.73 -10.71
CA VAL A 171 -2.95 -9.87 -11.09
C VAL A 171 -2.18 -10.86 -11.94
N SER A 172 -2.59 -12.13 -11.88
CA SER A 172 -2.02 -13.22 -12.66
C SER A 172 -3.08 -14.23 -13.03
N TYR A 173 -2.90 -14.90 -14.16
CA TYR A 173 -3.57 -16.17 -14.41
C TYR A 173 -2.99 -17.25 -13.50
N ALA A 174 -3.82 -18.24 -13.17
CA ALA A 174 -3.38 -19.40 -12.39
C ALA A 174 -2.37 -20.28 -13.16
N THR A 175 -2.41 -20.23 -14.50
CA THR A 175 -1.56 -20.99 -15.43
C THR A 175 -0.15 -20.44 -15.59
N VAL A 176 0.18 -19.35 -14.87
CA VAL A 176 1.56 -18.84 -14.80
C VAL A 176 2.52 -19.92 -14.32
N GLU A 177 3.69 -19.95 -14.92
CA GLU A 177 4.79 -20.87 -14.60
C GLU A 177 5.08 -20.81 -13.10
N LYS A 178 5.33 -21.97 -12.48
CA LYS A 178 5.57 -22.06 -11.03
C LYS A 178 7.05 -22.10 -10.64
N GLY A 179 7.94 -22.24 -11.61
CA GLY A 179 9.39 -22.15 -11.43
C GLY A 179 10.10 -21.57 -12.65
N GLY A 180 11.37 -21.30 -12.51
CA GLY A 180 12.23 -20.57 -13.46
C GLY A 180 12.00 -19.07 -13.45
N ASP A 181 12.86 -18.34 -14.16
CA ASP A 181 12.85 -16.87 -14.19
C ASP A 181 11.51 -16.29 -14.69
N LEU A 182 10.82 -17.01 -15.59
CA LEU A 182 9.52 -16.59 -16.13
C LEU A 182 8.38 -16.72 -15.11
N SER A 183 8.54 -17.47 -14.02
CA SER A 183 7.53 -17.57 -12.95
C SER A 183 7.38 -16.29 -12.12
N SER A 184 8.35 -15.38 -12.20
CA SER A 184 8.32 -14.09 -11.54
C SER A 184 7.14 -13.24 -12.04
N LEU A 185 6.40 -12.65 -11.11
CA LEU A 185 5.31 -11.71 -11.39
C LEU A 185 5.77 -10.58 -12.33
N GLY A 186 5.00 -10.37 -13.39
CA GLY A 186 5.30 -9.42 -14.47
C GLY A 186 6.38 -9.87 -15.46
N ASN A 187 7.14 -10.94 -15.18
CA ASN A 187 8.20 -11.44 -16.08
C ASN A 187 7.70 -12.44 -17.13
N ASN A 188 6.39 -12.47 -17.37
CA ASN A 188 5.69 -13.34 -18.31
C ASN A 188 4.47 -12.60 -18.87
N SER A 189 3.86 -13.16 -19.91
CA SER A 189 2.65 -12.62 -20.55
C SER A 189 1.35 -12.92 -19.78
N LYS A 190 1.42 -13.65 -18.67
CA LYS A 190 0.27 -14.13 -17.87
C LYS A 190 0.04 -13.31 -16.59
N SER A 191 0.84 -12.27 -16.38
CA SER A 191 0.77 -11.44 -15.17
C SER A 191 1.10 -9.98 -15.44
N TRP A 192 0.48 -9.10 -14.64
CA TRP A 192 0.61 -7.65 -14.68
C TRP A 192 0.78 -7.15 -13.25
N CYS A 193 1.82 -6.37 -12.99
CA CYS A 193 2.05 -5.86 -11.64
C CYS A 193 2.63 -4.45 -11.59
N LEU A 194 2.27 -3.75 -10.53
CA LEU A 194 3.04 -2.67 -9.94
C LEU A 194 4.04 -3.26 -8.95
N TYR A 195 5.23 -2.69 -8.87
CA TYR A 195 6.18 -3.05 -7.83
C TYR A 195 6.93 -1.86 -7.29
N ARG A 196 7.32 -2.00 -6.03
CA ARG A 196 8.10 -1.01 -5.30
C ARG A 196 9.51 -1.53 -5.09
N TRP A 197 10.48 -0.78 -5.59
CA TRP A 197 11.90 -1.06 -5.42
C TRP A 197 12.67 0.23 -5.15
N ASN A 198 13.48 0.28 -4.08
CA ASN A 198 14.29 1.44 -3.70
C ASN A 198 13.52 2.78 -3.71
N TYR A 199 12.36 2.85 -3.06
CA TYR A 199 11.51 4.05 -3.02
C TYR A 199 11.08 4.57 -4.41
N LYS A 200 10.93 3.67 -5.37
CA LYS A 200 10.36 3.95 -6.69
C LYS A 200 9.26 2.96 -6.99
N TYR A 201 8.26 3.42 -7.72
CA TYR A 201 7.29 2.55 -8.35
C TYR A 201 7.70 2.28 -9.79
N SER A 202 7.51 1.04 -10.21
CA SER A 202 7.63 0.61 -11.59
C SER A 202 6.51 -0.37 -11.88
N VAL A 203 6.10 -0.46 -13.13
CA VAL A 203 5.15 -1.48 -13.58
C VAL A 203 5.85 -2.49 -14.47
N ARG A 204 5.37 -3.73 -14.48
CA ARG A 204 5.96 -4.82 -15.26
C ARG A 204 4.89 -5.72 -15.85
N HIS A 205 5.07 -6.06 -17.12
CA HIS A 205 4.31 -7.08 -17.83
C HIS A 205 5.16 -7.64 -18.97
N ASN A 206 5.11 -8.95 -19.22
CA ASN A 206 5.86 -9.63 -20.28
C ASN A 206 7.37 -9.29 -20.28
N GLY A 207 7.95 -9.19 -19.08
CA GLY A 207 9.37 -8.83 -18.88
C GLY A 207 9.70 -7.36 -19.16
N LYS A 208 8.75 -6.58 -19.68
CA LYS A 208 8.94 -5.15 -19.93
C LYS A 208 8.67 -4.35 -18.67
N VAL A 209 9.67 -3.59 -18.24
CA VAL A 209 9.59 -2.67 -17.10
C VAL A 209 9.31 -1.26 -17.60
N THR A 210 8.48 -0.52 -16.88
CA THR A 210 8.30 0.93 -17.04
C THR A 210 8.38 1.60 -15.69
N ASP A 211 9.38 2.45 -15.49
CA ASP A 211 9.55 3.20 -14.25
C ASP A 211 8.55 4.35 -14.20
N LEU A 212 7.91 4.54 -13.04
CA LEU A 212 7.01 5.65 -12.81
C LEU A 212 7.79 6.84 -12.26
N ILE A 213 7.43 8.04 -12.70
CA ILE A 213 8.06 9.29 -12.25
C ILE A 213 7.64 9.60 -10.80
N LEU A 214 6.48 9.10 -10.37
CA LEU A 214 5.94 9.30 -9.03
C LEU A 214 6.73 8.53 -7.98
N ARG A 215 7.11 9.25 -6.91
CA ARG A 215 7.74 8.68 -5.72
C ARG A 215 6.67 8.14 -4.78
N PRO A 216 6.84 6.96 -4.16
CA PRO A 216 5.95 6.45 -3.12
C PRO A 216 5.75 7.47 -2.01
N TYR A 217 4.49 7.66 -1.60
CA TYR A 217 4.13 8.55 -0.49
C TYR A 217 3.75 7.75 0.75
N CYS A 218 2.75 6.87 0.65
CA CYS A 218 2.26 6.05 1.77
C CYS A 218 2.36 4.54 1.52
N GLY A 219 2.55 4.08 0.28
CA GLY A 219 2.61 2.64 -0.01
C GLY A 219 1.27 1.92 -0.05
N ASN A 220 0.16 2.61 0.27
CA ASN A 220 -1.19 2.05 0.20
C ASN A 220 -1.69 2.11 -1.24
N ILE A 221 -1.98 0.95 -1.83
CA ILE A 221 -2.36 0.83 -3.24
C ILE A 221 -3.80 0.35 -3.34
N ARG A 222 -4.60 1.02 -4.18
CA ARG A 222 -5.85 0.48 -4.69
C ARG A 222 -5.63 -0.09 -6.09
N ILE A 223 -6.06 -1.33 -6.28
CA ILE A 223 -6.06 -2.02 -7.56
C ILE A 223 -7.50 -2.08 -8.04
N MET A 224 -7.74 -1.61 -9.26
CA MET A 224 -9.03 -1.65 -9.92
C MET A 224 -8.92 -2.50 -11.18
N LEU A 225 -9.75 -3.52 -11.28
CA LEU A 225 -9.87 -4.41 -12.42
C LEU A 225 -11.22 -4.18 -13.09
N ASP A 226 -11.20 -3.72 -14.32
CA ASP A 226 -12.32 -3.83 -15.26
C ASP A 226 -12.01 -4.98 -16.21
N TYR A 227 -12.54 -6.17 -15.90
CA TYR A 227 -12.26 -7.36 -16.67
C TYR A 227 -12.84 -7.25 -18.08
N ASP A 228 -14.05 -6.72 -18.20
CA ASP A 228 -14.78 -6.67 -19.47
C ASP A 228 -14.21 -5.62 -20.42
N ALA A 229 -13.75 -4.48 -19.89
CA ALA A 229 -13.05 -3.46 -20.67
C ALA A 229 -11.55 -3.74 -20.87
N GLY A 230 -10.99 -4.70 -20.15
CA GLY A 230 -9.57 -5.04 -20.26
C GLY A 230 -8.64 -4.02 -19.58
N HIS A 231 -9.09 -3.38 -18.51
CA HIS A 231 -8.31 -2.38 -17.79
C HIS A 231 -7.89 -2.83 -16.40
N LEU A 232 -6.61 -2.68 -16.08
CA LEU A 232 -6.07 -2.86 -14.74
C LEU A 232 -5.38 -1.57 -14.30
N THR A 233 -5.98 -0.87 -13.35
CA THR A 233 -5.52 0.44 -12.89
C THR A 233 -5.01 0.37 -11.46
N PHE A 234 -3.89 1.06 -11.21
CA PHE A 234 -3.26 1.22 -9.91
C PHE A 234 -3.37 2.67 -9.46
N TYR A 235 -3.83 2.86 -8.22
CA TYR A 235 -3.83 4.14 -7.52
C TYR A 235 -3.05 4.03 -6.23
N GLU A 236 -2.36 5.09 -5.84
CA GLU A 236 -1.91 5.25 -4.46
C GLU A 236 -2.93 6.05 -3.66
N LEU A 237 -3.30 5.52 -2.49
CA LEU A 237 -4.27 6.09 -1.55
C LEU A 237 -3.63 7.17 -0.69
N SER A 238 -3.07 8.20 -1.32
CA SER A 238 -2.72 9.48 -0.69
C SER A 238 -3.91 10.43 -0.70
N ASP A 239 -3.75 11.60 -0.08
CA ASP A 239 -4.71 12.71 -0.20
C ASP A 239 -4.05 13.90 -0.94
N PRO A 240 -4.42 14.17 -2.20
CA PRO A 240 -5.41 13.47 -3.03
C PRO A 240 -4.92 12.10 -3.54
N MET A 241 -5.85 11.23 -3.93
CA MET A 241 -5.53 9.91 -4.51
C MET A 241 -4.77 10.08 -5.84
N ARG A 242 -3.68 9.35 -6.03
CA ARG A 242 -2.80 9.50 -7.20
C ARG A 242 -2.93 8.32 -8.13
N HIS A 243 -3.28 8.57 -9.39
CA HIS A 243 -3.17 7.56 -10.45
C HIS A 243 -1.69 7.20 -10.65
N LEU A 244 -1.38 5.91 -10.69
CA LEU A 244 -0.02 5.42 -10.93
C LEU A 244 0.12 4.89 -12.35
N HIS A 245 -0.77 3.98 -12.76
CA HIS A 245 -0.71 3.34 -14.07
C HIS A 245 -2.01 2.61 -14.42
N THR A 246 -2.29 2.47 -15.72
CA THR A 246 -3.34 1.61 -16.25
C THR A 246 -2.77 0.71 -17.34
N PHE A 247 -2.85 -0.61 -17.15
CA PHE A 247 -2.67 -1.54 -18.25
C PHE A 247 -3.95 -1.67 -19.06
N THR A 248 -3.80 -1.80 -20.37
CA THR A 248 -4.88 -2.20 -21.29
C THR A 248 -4.48 -3.51 -21.93
N ALA A 249 -5.31 -4.55 -21.76
CA ALA A 249 -5.05 -5.89 -22.26
C ALA A 249 -6.37 -6.65 -22.49
N ILE A 250 -6.33 -7.67 -23.34
CA ILE A 250 -7.45 -8.60 -23.48
C ILE A 250 -7.21 -9.76 -22.52
N PHE A 251 -8.05 -9.87 -21.48
CA PHE A 251 -7.96 -10.98 -20.54
C PHE A 251 -8.64 -12.22 -21.11
N THR A 252 -7.94 -13.35 -21.08
CA THR A 252 -8.36 -14.61 -21.73
C THR A 252 -8.62 -15.73 -20.73
N GLU A 253 -8.22 -15.55 -19.48
CA GLU A 253 -8.36 -16.51 -18.39
C GLU A 253 -8.83 -15.80 -17.12
N PRO A 254 -9.38 -16.53 -16.13
CA PRO A 254 -9.69 -15.96 -14.83
C PRO A 254 -8.43 -15.35 -14.18
N LEU A 255 -8.57 -14.12 -13.71
CA LEU A 255 -7.51 -13.42 -12.99
C LEU A 255 -7.59 -13.69 -11.48
N HIS A 256 -6.44 -13.77 -10.86
CA HIS A 256 -6.27 -13.82 -9.41
C HIS A 256 -5.45 -12.60 -8.98
N ALA A 257 -5.79 -12.01 -7.83
CA ALA A 257 -4.88 -11.06 -7.19
C ALA A 257 -3.57 -11.76 -6.83
N ALA A 258 -2.45 -11.10 -7.11
CA ALA A 258 -1.12 -11.69 -7.04
C ALA A 258 -0.18 -10.80 -6.25
N PHE A 259 0.62 -11.42 -5.41
CA PHE A 259 1.52 -10.74 -4.48
C PHE A 259 2.89 -11.39 -4.48
N ARG A 260 3.92 -10.55 -4.34
CA ARG A 260 5.29 -10.96 -4.06
C ARG A 260 5.88 -10.03 -3.01
N ALA A 261 6.60 -10.60 -2.06
CA ALA A 261 7.38 -9.82 -1.11
C ALA A 261 8.84 -10.27 -1.18
N GLU A 262 9.76 -9.33 -1.24
CA GLU A 262 11.18 -9.60 -1.10
C GLU A 262 11.75 -8.77 0.03
N HIS A 263 12.41 -9.46 0.95
CA HIS A 263 13.31 -8.92 1.97
C HIS A 263 12.67 -7.95 2.99
N LEU A 264 12.83 -8.26 4.27
CA LEU A 264 13.07 -7.28 5.32
C LEU A 264 14.22 -7.81 6.18
N LYS A 265 15.40 -7.20 6.09
CA LYS A 265 16.27 -7.12 7.27
C LYS A 265 15.84 -5.85 7.98
N PHE A 266 15.81 -5.95 9.31
CA PHE A 266 15.48 -4.94 10.31
C PHE A 266 13.99 -4.87 10.66
N TRP A 267 13.66 -5.64 11.69
CA TRP A 267 12.53 -5.39 12.57
C TRP A 267 12.92 -4.30 13.57
N TRP A 268 12.04 -3.33 13.80
CA TRP A 268 11.89 -2.72 15.12
C TRP A 268 10.43 -2.94 15.53
N CYS A 269 10.26 -3.68 16.62
CA CYS A 269 8.98 -3.91 17.28
C CYS A 269 8.61 -2.65 18.07
N TRP A 270 7.42 -2.11 17.82
CA TRP A 270 6.56 -1.65 18.92
C TRP A 270 5.21 -2.33 18.72
N SER A 271 4.92 -3.33 19.54
CA SER A 271 3.53 -3.63 19.90
C SER A 271 3.27 -2.96 21.25
N THR A 272 2.49 -1.90 21.28
CA THR A 272 1.21 -1.96 21.98
C THR A 272 0.27 -0.86 21.47
N VAL A 273 -0.94 -1.32 21.18
CA VAL A 273 -2.19 -0.58 21.06
C VAL A 273 -2.29 0.53 22.10
N ASN A 274 -2.79 1.71 21.70
CA ASN A 274 -3.73 2.55 22.46
C ASN A 274 -4.46 3.40 21.41
N SER A 275 -5.67 3.01 21.02
CA SER A 275 -6.93 3.43 21.66
C SER A 275 -6.95 4.93 21.92
N TRP A 276 -7.78 5.62 21.16
CA TRP A 276 -8.23 6.98 21.43
C TRP A 276 -8.73 7.07 22.87
N HIS A 277 -8.05 7.84 23.72
CA HIS A 277 -8.70 8.54 24.83
C HIS A 277 -7.94 9.83 25.13
N VAL A 278 -8.68 10.93 25.01
CA VAL A 278 -8.35 12.22 25.60
C VAL A 278 -8.56 12.09 27.09
N GLU A 279 -7.52 12.25 27.91
CA GLU A 279 -7.70 12.71 29.28
C GLU A 279 -6.48 13.52 29.76
N LEU A 280 -6.73 14.81 29.99
CA LEU A 280 -5.80 15.75 30.60
C LEU A 280 -5.94 15.66 32.13
N ARG A 281 -4.82 15.36 32.79
CA ARG A 281 -4.41 15.73 34.17
C ARG A 281 -5.43 15.58 35.32
N ALA A 282 -5.02 14.86 36.36
CA ALA A 282 -5.03 15.40 37.73
C ALA A 282 -3.98 14.69 38.61
N GLU A 283 -3.29 15.49 39.41
CA GLU A 283 -2.37 15.12 40.49
C GLU A 283 -3.07 14.27 41.57
N THR A 284 -2.33 13.48 42.36
CA THR A 284 -2.33 13.54 43.84
C THR A 284 -1.27 12.58 44.42
N LEU A 285 -0.68 13.06 45.50
CA LEU A 285 0.47 12.65 46.31
C LEU A 285 0.05 11.68 47.44
N ILE A 286 1.02 10.93 48.01
CA ILE A 286 1.04 10.25 49.35
C ILE A 286 0.36 8.84 49.37
N PHE A 287 1.00 7.73 49.78
CA PHE A 287 1.48 7.38 51.13
C PHE A 287 2.69 6.40 51.16
N MET A 288 3.40 6.49 52.29
CA MET A 288 4.57 5.75 52.79
C MET A 288 4.39 4.22 52.85
N VAL A 289 5.49 3.46 52.66
CA VAL A 289 6.33 2.86 53.72
C VAL A 289 7.78 2.85 53.24
#